data_AF-A0A832AZ31-F1
#
_entry.id   AF-A0A832AZ31-F1
#
_cell.length_a   1.000
_cell.length_b   1.000
_cell.length_c   1.000
_cell.angle_alpha   90.00
_cell.angle_beta   90.00
_cell.angle_gamma   90.00
#
_symmetry.space_group_name_H-M   'P 1'
#
loop_
_entity.id
_entity.type
_entity.pdbx_description
1 polymer ?
#
loop_
_entity_poly.entity_id
_entity_poly.type
_entity_poly.pdbx_seq_one_letter_code
_entity_poly.pdbx_strand_id
1 'polypeptide(L)'
;VELGVPSTSALIVKELRIQKGASNVKTEKVGNLDIKTAIKIAKIRYPLSLAKTLKSCLKEVVGTCVSMGVTVNGKDPKEIIKEIDEGIYDDIIKKIEEE
;
A
#
# COMPACT_ATOMS: atom_id res chain seq x y z
N VAL A 1 -12.17 19.16 16.00
CA VAL A 1 -12.51 17.88 15.35
C VAL A 1 -11.20 17.22 15.01
N GLU A 2 -10.75 16.23 15.78
CA GLU A 2 -9.59 15.42 15.39
C GLU A 2 -9.95 14.73 14.08
N LEU A 3 -9.37 15.21 12.98
CA LEU A 3 -9.50 14.57 11.68
C LEU A 3 -8.73 13.25 11.81
N GLY A 4 -9.43 12.21 12.25
CA GLY A 4 -8.90 10.85 12.30
C GLY A 4 -8.31 10.50 10.95
N VAL A 5 -7.08 10.03 10.93
CA VAL A 5 -6.39 9.70 9.68
C VAL A 5 -7.24 8.66 8.94
N PRO A 6 -7.51 8.87 7.64
CA PRO A 6 -8.36 7.98 6.86
C PRO A 6 -7.81 6.54 6.87
N SER A 7 -8.72 5.58 6.68
CA SER A 7 -8.34 4.18 6.55
C SER A 7 -7.39 3.97 5.36
N THR A 8 -6.58 2.93 5.43
CA THR A 8 -5.62 2.57 4.37
C THR A 8 -6.32 2.39 3.03
N SER A 9 -7.49 1.74 3.04
CA SER A 9 -8.36 1.58 1.88
C SER A 9 -8.87 2.92 1.36
N ALA A 10 -9.27 3.87 2.22
CA ALA A 10 -9.68 5.20 1.77
C ALA A 10 -8.53 5.99 1.12
N LEU A 11 -7.30 5.87 1.64
CA LEU A 11 -6.11 6.48 1.03
C LEU A 11 -5.83 5.87 -0.35
N ILE A 12 -5.90 4.54 -0.49
CA ILE A 12 -5.71 3.85 -1.78
C ILE A 12 -6.79 4.27 -2.78
N VAL A 13 -8.06 4.30 -2.36
CA VAL A 13 -9.19 4.73 -3.20
C VAL A 13 -8.99 6.16 -3.70
N LYS A 14 -8.51 7.06 -2.82
CA LYS A 14 -8.23 8.46 -3.16
C LYS A 14 -7.09 8.61 -4.17
N GLU A 15 -5.99 7.89 -3.98
CA GLU A 15 -4.83 7.92 -4.89
C GLU A 15 -5.17 7.34 -6.26
N LEU A 16 -5.95 6.26 -6.29
CA LEU A 16 -6.37 5.61 -7.53
C LEU A 16 -7.59 6.28 -8.18
N ARG A 17 -8.20 7.26 -7.51
CA ARG A 17 -9.45 7.93 -7.93
C ARG A 17 -10.58 6.95 -8.31
N ILE A 18 -10.63 5.82 -7.63
CA ILE A 18 -11.69 4.81 -7.80
C ILE A 18 -12.82 5.07 -6.80
N GLN A 19 -13.99 4.47 -7.02
CA GLN A 19 -15.11 4.53 -6.05
C GLN A 19 -15.23 3.27 -5.19
N LYS A 20 -14.83 2.10 -5.72
CA LYS A 20 -14.89 0.82 -5.00
C LYS A 20 -13.73 -0.09 -5.39
N GLY A 21 -13.44 -1.07 -4.52
CA GLY A 21 -12.55 -2.19 -4.84
C GLY A 21 -13.17 -3.13 -5.88
N ALA A 22 -12.37 -4.09 -6.37
CA ALA A 22 -12.82 -5.12 -7.29
C ALA A 22 -13.95 -5.94 -6.68
N SER A 23 -15.03 -6.12 -7.45
CA SER A 23 -16.10 -7.05 -7.07
C SER A 23 -15.61 -8.49 -7.08
N ASN A 24 -14.65 -8.83 -7.96
CA ASN A 24 -13.98 -10.11 -7.94
C ASN A 24 -12.47 -9.95 -8.21
N VAL A 25 -11.70 -9.96 -7.12
CA VAL A 25 -10.23 -9.87 -7.08
C VAL A 25 -9.48 -10.86 -7.98
N LYS A 26 -10.11 -11.99 -8.34
CA LYS A 26 -9.49 -13.03 -9.18
C LYS A 26 -9.62 -12.73 -10.67
N THR A 27 -10.68 -12.02 -11.08
CA THR A 27 -10.99 -11.79 -12.50
C THR A 27 -10.78 -10.34 -12.91
N GLU A 28 -10.89 -9.39 -11.97
CA GLU A 28 -10.82 -7.97 -12.25
C GLU A 28 -9.82 -7.28 -11.32
N LYS A 29 -8.96 -6.44 -11.92
CA LYS A 29 -8.10 -5.51 -11.19
C LYS A 29 -8.63 -4.11 -11.44
N VAL A 30 -9.00 -3.40 -10.38
CA VAL A 30 -9.67 -2.08 -10.47
C VAL A 30 -8.72 -0.90 -10.44
N GLY A 31 -7.43 -1.14 -10.26
CA GLY A 31 -6.43 -0.09 -10.26
C GLY A 31 -5.03 -0.62 -10.07
N ASN A 32 -4.05 0.25 -10.31
CA ASN A 32 -2.64 -0.04 -10.14
C ASN A 32 -1.98 1.04 -9.30
N LEU A 33 -1.40 0.65 -8.17
CA LEU A 33 -0.71 1.52 -7.23
C LEU A 33 0.80 1.47 -7.50
N ASP A 34 1.47 2.62 -7.54
CA ASP A 34 2.93 2.64 -7.58
C ASP A 34 3.53 2.31 -6.21
N ILE A 35 4.71 1.66 -6.18
CA ILE A 35 5.37 1.31 -4.93
C ILE A 35 5.75 2.55 -4.12
N LYS A 36 6.11 3.66 -4.77
CA LYS A 36 6.42 4.93 -4.09
C LYS A 36 5.17 5.51 -3.43
N THR A 37 4.02 5.42 -4.10
CA THR A 37 2.74 5.84 -3.53
C THR A 37 2.35 4.94 -2.35
N ALA A 38 2.58 3.63 -2.45
CA ALA A 38 2.37 2.71 -1.34
C ALA A 38 3.21 3.09 -0.11
N ILE A 39 4.47 3.46 -0.30
CA ILE A 39 5.37 3.90 0.77
C ILE A 39 4.90 5.24 1.37
N LYS A 40 4.43 6.19 0.55
CA LYS A 40 3.84 7.44 1.06
C LYS A 40 2.60 7.19 1.91
N ILE A 41 1.70 6.31 1.46
CA ILE A 41 0.53 5.90 2.25
C ILE A 41 0.97 5.24 3.56
N ALA A 42 1.98 4.35 3.50
CA ALA A 42 2.54 3.71 4.67
C ALA A 42 3.11 4.76 5.65
N LYS A 43 3.82 5.78 5.17
CA LYS A 43 4.36 6.87 6.01
C LYS A 43 3.28 7.67 6.71
N ILE A 44 2.18 7.98 6.02
CA ILE A 44 1.01 8.67 6.59
C ILE A 44 0.34 7.79 7.65
N ARG A 45 0.28 6.47 7.41
CA ARG A 45 -0.38 5.51 8.30
C ARG A 45 0.49 5.04 9.46
N TYR A 46 1.81 5.11 9.30
CA TYR A 46 2.83 4.64 10.24
C TYR A 46 2.62 5.11 11.68
N PRO A 47 2.37 6.41 11.97
CA PRO A 47 2.15 6.87 13.36
C PRO A 47 0.90 6.26 14.02
N LEU A 48 -0.01 5.65 13.25
CA LEU A 48 -1.20 4.97 13.74
C LEU A 48 -1.15 3.45 13.60
N SER A 49 -0.13 2.92 12.92
CA SER A 49 0.05 1.48 12.82
C SER A 49 0.79 0.98 14.05
N LEU A 50 0.50 -0.27 14.44
CA LEU A 50 1.29 -1.02 15.42
C LEU A 50 2.57 -1.61 14.81
N ALA A 51 2.83 -1.32 13.54
CA ALA A 51 4.02 -1.73 12.83
C ALA A 51 5.29 -1.17 13.47
N LYS A 52 6.27 -2.05 13.72
CA LYS A 52 7.58 -1.67 14.28
C LYS A 52 8.48 -0.93 13.29
N THR A 53 8.21 -1.06 12.00
CA THR A 53 9.03 -0.52 10.91
C THR A 53 8.16 -0.07 9.75
N LEU A 54 8.61 0.92 8.98
CA LEU A 54 7.92 1.40 7.78
C LEU A 54 7.72 0.27 6.76
N LYS A 55 8.71 -0.62 6.63
CA LYS A 55 8.62 -1.87 5.84
C LYS A 55 7.43 -2.74 6.25
N SER A 56 7.19 -2.92 7.55
CA SER A 56 6.05 -3.70 8.04
C SER A 56 4.73 -3.00 7.71
N CYS A 57 4.68 -1.67 7.88
CA CYS A 57 3.50 -0.88 7.53
C CYS A 57 3.22 -0.93 6.02
N LEU A 58 4.26 -0.87 5.17
CA LEU A 58 4.14 -1.04 3.73
C LEU A 58 3.52 -2.39 3.36
N LYS A 59 3.93 -3.48 4.03
CA LYS A 59 3.31 -4.80 3.83
C LYS A 59 1.82 -4.80 4.16
N GLU A 60 1.38 -4.06 5.18
CA GLU A 60 -0.05 -3.91 5.49
C GLU A 60 -0.80 -3.14 4.38
N VAL A 61 -0.19 -2.06 3.85
CA VAL A 61 -0.77 -1.29 2.74
C VAL A 61 -0.91 -2.16 1.50
N VAL A 62 0.17 -2.85 1.09
CA VAL A 62 0.15 -3.76 -0.07
C VAL A 62 -0.78 -4.95 0.17
N GLY A 63 -0.86 -5.46 1.40
CA GLY A 63 -1.81 -6.49 1.79
C GLY A 63 -3.27 -6.06 1.61
N THR A 64 -3.57 -4.79 1.88
CA THR A 64 -4.90 -4.21 1.65
C THR A 64 -5.25 -4.22 0.15
N CYS A 65 -4.28 -3.96 -0.72
CA CYS A 65 -4.46 -4.02 -2.18
C CYS A 65 -4.88 -5.42 -2.67
N VAL A 66 -4.46 -6.50 -1.98
CA VAL A 66 -4.86 -7.88 -2.32
C VAL A 66 -6.37 -8.05 -2.26
N SER A 67 -7.00 -7.60 -1.17
CA SER A 67 -8.45 -7.73 -0.97
C SER A 67 -9.24 -6.70 -1.77
N MET A 68 -8.63 -5.58 -2.15
CA MET A 68 -9.23 -4.56 -2.99
C MET A 68 -9.14 -4.85 -4.50
N GLY A 69 -8.33 -5.82 -4.92
CA GLY A 69 -8.10 -6.10 -6.35
C GLY A 69 -7.31 -5.00 -7.03
N VAL A 70 -6.30 -4.48 -6.35
CA VAL A 70 -5.39 -3.46 -6.85
C VAL A 70 -4.03 -4.12 -7.09
N THR A 71 -3.45 -3.92 -8.26
CA THR A 71 -2.07 -4.33 -8.54
C THR A 71 -1.08 -3.31 -7.99
N VAL A 72 0.14 -3.74 -7.71
CA VAL A 72 1.21 -2.84 -7.27
C VAL A 72 2.35 -2.93 -8.25
N ASN A 73 2.73 -1.80 -8.84
CA ASN A 73 3.76 -1.71 -9.88
C ASN A 73 3.53 -2.69 -11.06
N GLY A 74 2.26 -2.87 -11.45
CA GLY A 74 1.85 -3.80 -12.51
C GLY A 74 1.94 -5.29 -12.14
N LYS A 75 2.37 -5.63 -10.92
CA LYS A 75 2.47 -7.00 -10.43
C LYS A 75 1.38 -7.32 -9.41
N ASP A 76 1.20 -8.62 -9.14
CA ASP A 76 0.33 -9.05 -8.07
C ASP A 76 0.88 -8.60 -6.70
N PRO A 77 0.04 -8.04 -5.81
CA PRO A 77 0.48 -7.55 -4.51
C PRO A 77 1.11 -8.66 -3.64
N LYS A 78 0.75 -9.93 -3.88
CA LYS A 78 1.38 -11.08 -3.22
C LYS A 78 2.85 -11.25 -3.60
N GLU A 79 3.22 -10.96 -4.85
CA GLU A 79 4.61 -11.02 -5.30
C GLU A 79 5.41 -9.85 -4.73
N ILE A 80 4.82 -8.66 -4.77
CA ILE A 80 5.43 -7.46 -4.16
C ILE A 80 5.70 -7.66 -2.67
N ILE A 81 4.80 -8.33 -1.93
CA ILE A 81 5.05 -8.66 -0.51
C ILE A 81 6.30 -9.54 -0.35
N LYS A 82 6.54 -10.50 -1.25
CA LYS A 82 7.76 -11.32 -1.23
C LYS A 82 8.99 -10.50 -1.56
N GLU A 83 8.94 -9.68 -2.61
CA GLU A 83 10.03 -8.78 -3.00
C GLU A 83 10.38 -7.78 -1.87
N ILE A 84 9.37 -7.29 -1.14
CA ILE A 84 9.59 -6.47 0.07
C ILE A 84 10.30 -7.31 1.14
N ASP A 85 9.87 -8.53 1.39
CA ASP A 85 10.49 -9.43 2.38
C ASP A 85 11.96 -9.71 2.04
N GLU A 86 12.25 -10.00 0.78
CA GLU A 86 13.59 -10.17 0.20
C GLU A 86 14.46 -8.91 0.26
N GLY A 87 13.86 -7.74 0.54
CA GLY A 87 14.58 -6.49 0.71
C GLY A 87 14.88 -5.74 -0.58
N ILE A 88 14.22 -6.08 -1.70
CA ILE A 88 14.40 -5.42 -2.99
C ILE A 88 14.06 -3.92 -2.90
N TYR A 89 13.04 -3.59 -2.11
CA TYR A 89 12.56 -2.23 -1.93
C TYR A 89 13.15 -1.52 -0.69
N ASP A 90 14.07 -2.14 0.05
CA ASP A 90 14.60 -1.60 1.31
C ASP A 90 15.30 -0.24 1.10
N ASP A 91 16.05 -0.10 0.01
CA ASP A 91 16.71 1.16 -0.39
C ASP A 91 15.69 2.28 -0.64
N ILE A 92 14.61 1.99 -1.37
CA ILE A 92 13.56 2.96 -1.69
C ILE A 92 12.78 3.35 -0.43
N ILE A 93 12.53 2.39 0.46
CA ILE A 93 11.86 2.62 1.75
C ILE A 93 12.69 3.60 2.58
N LYS A 94 13.99 3.37 2.74
CA LYS A 94 14.90 4.27 3.47
C LYS A 94 14.95 5.67 2.85
N LYS A 95 15.07 5.73 1.52
CA LYS A 95 15.13 6.99 0.78
C LYS A 95 13.90 7.87 1.00
N ILE A 96 12.71 7.26 1.10
CA ILE A 96 11.45 7.98 1.38
C ILE A 96 11.24 8.18 2.89
N GLU A 97 11.88 7.40 3.74
CA GLU A 97 11.87 7.60 5.19
C GLU A 97 12.62 8.89 5.56
N GLU A 98 13.78 9.12 4.92
CA GLU A 98 14.65 10.30 5.11
C GLU A 98 14.14 11.59 4.44
N GLU A 99 13.21 11.50 3.48
CA GLU A 99 12.62 12.65 2.75
C GLU A 99 11.30 13.14 3.34
#